data_AF-A0A059CXK8-F1
#
_entry.id   AF-A0A059CXK8-F1
#
_cell.length_a   1.000
_cell.length_b   1.000
_cell.length_c   1.000
_cell.angle_alpha   90.00
_cell.angle_beta   90.00
_cell.angle_gamma   90.00
#
_symmetry.space_group_name_H-M   'P 1'
#
loop_
_entity.id
_entity.type
_entity.pdbx_description
1 polymer ?
#
loop_
_entity_poly.entity_id
_entity_poly.type
_entity_poly.pdbx_seq_one_letter_code
_entity_poly.pdbx_strand_id
1 'polypeptide(L)'
;MAESLLISIAQGVLGKIASPALQQTGAIYNVENQIRELKDKLPAITAVLSDAEEKRAKNPRLQVWLGQLQDVLYDAEDVLDEIECEA
;
A
#
# COMPACT_ATOMS: atom_id res chain seq x y z
N MET A 1 3.19 -13.97 -10.29
CA MET A 1 3.55 -14.45 -8.92
C MET A 1 3.98 -13.32 -7.97
N ALA A 2 5.03 -12.52 -8.24
CA ALA A 2 5.37 -11.43 -7.30
C ALA A 2 4.42 -10.21 -7.36
N GLU A 3 3.75 -9.95 -8.49
CA GLU A 3 2.72 -8.89 -8.58
C GLU A 3 1.43 -9.27 -7.85
N SER A 4 1.03 -10.54 -7.89
CA SER A 4 -0.04 -11.05 -7.04
C SER A 4 0.24 -10.80 -5.55
N LEU A 5 1.50 -10.91 -5.13
CA LEU A 5 1.90 -10.65 -3.75
C LEU A 5 1.82 -9.15 -3.43
N LEU A 6 2.29 -8.28 -4.33
CA LEU A 6 2.18 -6.82 -4.19
C LEU A 6 0.73 -6.34 -4.17
N ILE A 7 -0.13 -6.91 -5.01
CA ILE A 7 -1.57 -6.61 -5.03
C ILE A 7 -2.21 -7.01 -3.69
N SER A 8 -1.86 -8.18 -3.14
CA SER A 8 -2.35 -8.62 -1.84
C SER A 8 -1.92 -7.70 -0.70
N ILE A 9 -0.66 -7.24 -0.69
CA ILE A 9 -0.17 -6.28 0.33
C ILE A 9 -0.88 -4.93 0.16
N ALA A 10 -0.98 -4.41 -1.07
CA ALA A 10 -1.70 -3.15 -1.34
C ALA A 10 -3.17 -3.21 -0.90
N GLN A 11 -3.83 -4.36 -1.07
CA GLN A 11 -5.19 -4.60 -0.57
C GLN A 11 -5.24 -4.68 0.95
N GLY A 12 -4.25 -5.29 1.61
CA GLY A 12 -4.13 -5.32 3.07
C GLY A 12 -4.01 -3.91 3.66
N VAL A 13 -3.09 -3.11 3.11
CA VAL A 13 -2.88 -1.70 3.46
C VAL A 13 -4.17 -0.88 3.26
N LEU A 14 -4.87 -1.06 2.14
CA LEU A 14 -6.18 -0.43 1.89
C LEU A 14 -7.22 -0.81 2.95
N GLY A 15 -7.24 -2.08 3.36
CA GLY A 15 -8.13 -2.58 4.41
C GLY A 15 -7.89 -1.90 5.75
N LYS A 16 -6.62 -1.82 6.17
CA LYS A 16 -6.19 -1.14 7.42
C LYS A 16 -6.51 0.35 7.40
N ILE A 17 -6.25 1.03 6.29
CA ILE A 17 -6.60 2.46 6.11
C ILE A 17 -8.12 2.71 6.14
N ALA A 18 -8.91 1.76 5.64
CA ALA A 18 -10.36 1.83 5.70
C ALA A 18 -10.93 1.42 7.07
N SER A 19 -10.09 0.95 8.00
CA SER A 19 -10.55 0.44 9.28
C SER A 19 -11.06 1.58 10.17
N PRO A 20 -12.16 1.36 10.93
CA PRO A 20 -12.68 2.37 11.85
C PRO A 20 -11.72 2.72 12.98
N ALA A 21 -10.83 1.79 13.35
CA ALA A 21 -9.80 2.00 14.38
C ALA A 21 -8.80 3.07 13.90
N LEU A 22 -8.27 2.89 12.69
CA LEU A 22 -7.27 3.78 12.12
C LEU A 22 -7.85 5.13 11.67
N GLN A 23 -9.14 5.17 11.31
CA GLN A 23 -9.89 6.41 11.10
C GLN A 23 -10.04 7.25 12.38
N GLN A 24 -10.15 6.60 13.55
CA GLN A 24 -10.26 7.29 14.85
C GLN A 24 -8.90 7.72 15.40
N THR A 25 -7.86 6.90 15.24
CA THR A 25 -6.51 7.21 15.72
C THR A 25 -5.72 8.11 14.78
N GLY A 26 -6.03 8.13 13.48
CA GLY A 26 -5.37 9.01 12.51
C GLY A 26 -5.45 10.50 12.86
N ALA A 27 -6.52 10.92 13.55
CA ALA A 27 -6.67 12.27 14.08
C ALA A 27 -5.78 12.53 15.31
N ILE A 28 -5.54 11.52 16.14
CA ILE A 28 -4.71 11.58 17.35
C ILE A 28 -3.23 11.76 16.98
N TYR A 29 -2.76 10.99 16.00
CA TYR A 29 -1.38 11.05 15.52
C TYR A 29 -1.16 12.11 14.42
N ASN A 30 -2.19 12.90 14.07
CA ASN A 30 -2.14 13.94 13.04
C ASN A 30 -1.67 13.43 11.67
N VAL A 31 -2.02 12.18 11.34
CA VAL A 31 -1.67 11.49 10.08
C VAL A 31 -2.86 11.32 9.12
N GLU A 32 -4.02 11.89 9.46
CA GLU A 32 -5.27 11.78 8.69
C GLU A 32 -5.10 12.19 7.21
N ASN A 33 -4.32 13.24 6.95
CA ASN A 33 -4.03 13.68 5.58
C ASN A 33 -3.19 12.65 4.80
N GLN A 34 -2.18 12.04 5.44
CA GLN A 34 -1.38 10.99 4.81
C GLN A 34 -2.20 9.73 4.55
N ILE A 35 -3.06 9.33 5.50
CA ILE A 35 -3.98 8.20 5.35
C ILE A 35 -4.93 8.44 4.17
N ARG A 36 -5.47 9.65 4.04
CA ARG A 36 -6.35 10.03 2.93
C ARG A 36 -5.63 10.03 1.58
N GLU A 37 -4.44 10.61 1.51
CA GLU A 37 -3.63 10.58 0.28
C GLU A 37 -3.29 9.13 -0.13
N LEU A 38 -2.95 8.29 0.83
CA LEU A 38 -2.61 6.90 0.58
C LEU A 38 -3.83 6.11 0.07
N LYS A 39 -5.02 6.36 0.63
CA LYS A 39 -6.30 5.83 0.15
C LYS A 39 -6.62 6.23 -1.30
N ASP A 40 -6.29 7.46 -1.69
CA ASP A 40 -6.54 7.95 -3.06
C ASP A 40 -5.52 7.39 -4.07
N LYS A 41 -4.27 7.16 -3.65
CA LYS A 41 -3.16 6.69 -4.51
C LYS A 41 -3.12 5.17 -4.67
N LEU A 42 -3.46 4.40 -3.63
CA LEU A 42 -3.42 2.93 -3.65
C LEU A 42 -4.22 2.27 -4.78
N PRO A 43 -5.43 2.74 -5.15
CA PRO A 43 -6.18 2.17 -6.28
C PRO A 43 -5.43 2.32 -7.61
N ALA A 44 -4.75 3.46 -7.82
CA ALA A 44 -3.94 3.68 -9.01
C ALA A 44 -2.71 2.75 -9.03
N ILE A 45 -2.09 2.53 -7.87
CA ILE A 45 -0.99 1.58 -7.70
C ILE A 45 -1.44 0.16 -8.04
N THR A 46 -2.59 -0.28 -7.54
CA THR A 46 -3.16 -1.62 -7.83
C THR A 46 -3.46 -1.78 -9.33
N ALA A 47 -3.98 -0.75 -10.00
CA ALA A 47 -4.21 -0.78 -11.44
C ALA A 47 -2.90 -0.91 -12.23
N VAL A 48 -1.86 -0.16 -11.85
CA VAL A 48 -0.52 -0.27 -12.47
C VAL A 48 0.09 -1.66 -12.24
N LEU A 49 -0.10 -2.24 -11.06
CA LEU A 49 0.35 -3.60 -10.74
C LEU A 49 -0.34 -4.66 -11.61
N SER A 50 -1.65 -4.53 -11.85
CA SER A 50 -2.39 -5.41 -12.75
C SER A 50 -1.90 -5.31 -14.20
N ASP A 51 -1.61 -4.10 -14.68
CA ASP A 51 -1.05 -3.87 -16.02
C ASP A 51 0.42 -4.32 -16.15
N ALA A 52 1.15 -4.35 -15.04
CA ALA A 52 2.55 -4.73 -14.99
C ALA A 52 2.75 -6.25 -15.19
N GLU A 53 1.81 -7.09 -14.72
CA GLU A 53 1.91 -8.55 -14.77
C GLU A 53 2.08 -9.08 -16.21
N GLU A 54 1.46 -8.42 -17.19
CA GLU A 54 1.60 -8.77 -18.62
C GLU A 54 2.94 -8.31 -19.24
N LYS A 55 3.56 -7.25 -18.70
CA LYS A 55 4.68 -6.53 -19.33
C LYS A 55 6.02 -6.73 -18.63
N ARG A 56 6.01 -7.24 -17.40
CA ARG A 56 7.17 -7.37 -16.51
C ARG A 56 8.30 -8.23 -17.06
N ALA A 57 8.01 -9.33 -17.74
CA ALA A 57 9.04 -10.22 -18.27
C ALA A 57 9.93 -9.55 -19.34
N LYS A 58 9.48 -8.42 -19.92
CA LYS A 58 10.16 -7.72 -21.01
C LYS A 58 10.72 -6.36 -20.60
N ASN A 59 10.57 -5.96 -19.33
CA ASN A 59 10.97 -4.63 -18.87
C ASN A 59 11.74 -4.68 -17.54
N PRO A 60 13.09 -4.67 -17.57
CA PRO A 60 13.92 -4.64 -16.37
C PRO A 60 13.69 -3.42 -15.47
N ARG A 61 13.33 -2.26 -16.06
CA ARG A 61 13.03 -1.05 -15.28
C ARG A 61 11.76 -1.21 -14.45
N LEU A 62 10.77 -1.91 -15.01
CA LEU A 62 9.54 -2.25 -14.31
C LEU A 62 9.83 -3.16 -13.11
N GLN A 63 10.75 -4.12 -13.23
CA GLN A 63 11.13 -4.96 -12.08
C GLN A 63 11.77 -4.18 -10.94
N VAL A 64 12.67 -3.24 -11.25
CA VAL A 64 13.28 -2.38 -10.22
C VAL A 64 12.21 -1.52 -9.54
N TRP A 65 11.32 -0.90 -10.32
CA TRP A 65 10.25 -0.07 -9.77
C TRP A 65 9.28 -0.88 -8.90
N LEU A 66 8.93 -2.10 -9.30
CA LEU A 66 8.08 -3.00 -8.51
C LEU A 66 8.74 -3.41 -7.18
N GLY A 67 10.05 -3.61 -7.16
CA GLY A 67 10.80 -3.88 -5.92
C GLY A 67 10.75 -2.70 -4.96
N GLN A 68 10.97 -1.48 -5.45
CA GLN A 68 10.87 -0.28 -4.61
C GLN A 68 9.44 -0.06 -4.07
N LEU A 69 8.44 -0.37 -4.88
CA LEU A 69 7.05 -0.30 -4.44
C LEU A 69 6.73 -1.33 -3.35
N GLN A 70 7.35 -2.52 -3.43
CA GLN A 70 7.22 -3.55 -2.40
C GLN A 70 7.75 -3.06 -1.06
N ASP A 71 8.94 -2.48 -1.04
CA ASP A 71 9.56 -1.96 0.18
C ASP A 71 8.67 -0.88 0.83
N VAL A 72 8.17 0.07 0.04
CA VAL A 72 7.28 1.15 0.53
C VAL A 72 5.96 0.61 1.08
N LEU A 73 5.39 -0.42 0.45
CA LEU A 73 4.13 -1.02 0.93
C LEU A 73 4.32 -1.77 2.25
N TYR A 74 5.46 -2.44 2.45
CA TYR A 74 5.79 -3.06 3.73
C TYR A 74 6.02 -2.01 4.83
N ASP A 75 6.77 -0.95 4.55
CA ASP A 75 6.96 0.14 5.51
C ASP A 75 5.62 0.78 5.93
N ALA A 76 4.71 0.95 4.96
CA ALA A 76 3.37 1.46 5.24
C ALA A 76 2.54 0.47 6.07
N GLU A 77 2.66 -0.83 5.79
CA GLU A 77 1.97 -1.87 6.55
C GLU A 77 2.41 -1.88 8.02
N ASP A 78 3.72 -1.84 8.28
CA ASP A 78 4.30 -1.83 9.63
C ASP A 78 3.85 -0.62 10.44
N VAL A 79 3.87 0.58 9.84
CA VAL A 79 3.42 1.81 10.50
C VAL A 79 1.92 1.76 10.82
N LEU A 80 1.11 1.22 9.89
CA LEU A 80 -0.33 1.08 10.13
C LEU A 80 -0.62 0.07 11.23
N ASP A 81 0.13 -1.04 11.29
CA ASP A 81 0.02 -2.04 12.36
C ASP A 81 0.38 -1.48 13.73
N GLU A 82 1.42 -0.64 13.82
CA GLU A 82 1.80 0.04 15.06
C GLU A 82 0.69 0.98 15.55
N ILE A 83 0.09 1.75 14.63
CA ILE A 83 -1.04 2.64 14.93
C ILE A 83 -2.28 1.86 15.35
N GLU A 84 -2.58 0.72 14.72
CA GLU A 84 -3.70 -0.15 15.07
C GLU A 84 -3.50 -0.88 16.41
N CYS A 85 -2.26 -1.21 16.77
CA CYS A 85 -1.95 -1.88 18.03
C CYS A 85 -1.99 -0.94 19.24
N GLU A 86 -1.70 0.35 19.03
CA GLU A 86 -1.83 1.40 20.06
C GLU A 86 -3.26 1.98 20.20
N ALA A 87 -4.18 1.62 19.28
CA ALA A 87 -5.57 2.11 19.22
C ALA A 87 -6.55 1.49 20.23
#